data_AF-R4LAQ8-F1
#
_entry.id   AF-R4LAQ8-F1
#
_cell.length_a   1.000
_cell.length_b   1.000
_cell.length_c   1.000
_cell.angle_alpha   90.00
_cell.angle_beta   90.00
_cell.angle_gamma   90.00
#
_symmetry.space_group_name_H-M   'P 1'
#
loop_
_entity.id
_entity.type
_entity.pdbx_description
1 polymer ?
#
loop_
_entity_poly.entity_id
_entity_poly.type
_entity_poly.pdbx_seq_one_letter_code
_entity_poly.pdbx_strand_id
1 'polypeptide(L)'
;IDPNGEEYALDETFGIDVLGAIIESSRDSKNREYYGSLHNWGHVLMANVVDPDGKYQTNPGVMDDTATSLRDPIFYRWHRFIDDLFQEFKRKLKPYTKDQLSFTGVEIKNVKVHAHQEDVISTTFVEDLLEISNAFNFGRTGAVKVRYQHLDHEPFVYDIEVENLSARLRHGTCRIFLAPVHDELHNQLTPEELRRLMIELDRFRVELQPGVNHIHRHSRDSSVTISKQAKFSELLKGQGTAVNANEYCSCGWPDHLLVPKGNDRGMPFHLCVIITDYLYDLVGDYGYDTPCVDAVSYCGAKDSLYPDRRAMGFPFDRPIPESHASNMHQPNIRFTQIKIQHH
;
A
#
# COMPACT_ATOMS: atom_id res chain seq x y z
N ILE A 1 28.96 -5.85 3.47
CA ILE A 1 30.14 -6.57 2.97
C ILE A 1 29.67 -7.76 2.14
N ASP A 2 30.32 -8.02 1.03
CA ASP A 2 30.13 -9.24 0.25
C ASP A 2 30.94 -10.40 0.88
N PRO A 3 30.96 -11.63 0.30
CA PRO A 3 31.75 -12.74 0.82
C PRO A 3 33.26 -12.55 0.71
N ASN A 4 33.74 -11.64 -0.14
CA ASN A 4 35.15 -11.31 -0.32
C ASN A 4 35.63 -10.21 0.64
N GLY A 5 34.72 -9.63 1.42
CA GLY A 5 35.00 -8.53 2.34
C GLY A 5 34.91 -7.14 1.69
N GLU A 6 34.43 -7.03 0.46
CA GLU A 6 34.21 -5.74 -0.19
C GLU A 6 32.98 -5.03 0.38
N GLU A 7 33.12 -3.73 0.65
CA GLU A 7 32.02 -2.91 1.16
C GLU A 7 31.08 -2.49 0.03
N TYR A 8 29.78 -2.61 0.28
CA TYR A 8 28.73 -2.12 -0.61
C TYR A 8 28.06 -0.92 0.05
N ALA A 9 28.14 0.24 -0.59
CA ALA A 9 27.52 1.46 -0.07
C ALA A 9 25.99 1.39 -0.17
N LEU A 10 25.30 1.72 0.91
CA LEU A 10 23.84 1.88 0.90
C LEU A 10 23.51 3.32 0.49
N ASP A 11 23.36 3.53 -0.82
CA ASP A 11 23.00 4.84 -1.38
C ASP A 11 21.48 5.13 -1.29
N GLU A 12 21.08 6.35 -1.64
CA GLU A 12 19.68 6.78 -1.54
C GLU A 12 18.72 6.05 -2.50
N THR A 13 19.24 5.45 -3.57
CA THR A 13 18.46 4.85 -4.67
C THR A 13 18.31 3.34 -4.49
N PHE A 14 19.41 2.63 -4.28
CA PHE A 14 19.47 1.17 -4.21
C PHE A 14 19.67 0.65 -2.79
N GLY A 15 20.01 1.52 -1.83
CA GLY A 15 20.31 1.09 -0.46
C GLY A 15 19.15 0.36 0.22
N ILE A 16 17.90 0.77 -0.04
CA ILE A 16 16.73 0.11 0.54
C ILE A 16 16.48 -1.29 -0.05
N ASP A 17 16.72 -1.46 -1.36
CA ASP A 17 16.56 -2.73 -2.07
C ASP A 17 17.60 -3.76 -1.60
N VAL A 18 18.86 -3.34 -1.52
CA VAL A 18 19.94 -4.16 -0.95
C VAL A 18 19.64 -4.56 0.50
N LEU A 19 19.13 -3.61 1.31
CA LEU A 19 18.75 -3.90 2.68
C LEU A 19 17.57 -4.88 2.76
N GLY A 20 16.59 -4.77 1.86
CA GLY A 20 15.46 -5.71 1.73
C GLY A 20 15.94 -7.13 1.48
N ALA A 21 16.81 -7.30 0.48
CA ALA A 21 17.40 -8.58 0.15
C ALA A 21 18.20 -9.19 1.32
N ILE A 22 18.84 -8.36 2.14
CA ILE A 22 19.59 -8.81 3.32
C ILE A 22 18.68 -9.21 4.48
N ILE A 23 17.66 -8.40 4.79
CA ILE A 23 16.82 -8.57 5.98
C ILE A 23 15.83 -9.73 5.84
N GLU A 24 15.24 -9.92 4.65
CA GLU A 24 14.22 -10.94 4.41
C GLU A 24 14.70 -12.35 4.84
N SER A 25 15.79 -12.93 4.37
CA SER A 25 16.70 -12.58 3.27
C SER A 25 16.29 -13.26 1.96
N SER A 26 16.58 -12.67 0.81
CA SER A 26 16.36 -13.29 -0.51
C SER A 26 17.62 -13.95 -1.07
N ARG A 27 17.52 -14.51 -2.29
CA ARG A 27 18.70 -14.99 -3.05
C ARG A 27 19.68 -13.88 -3.41
N ASP A 28 19.20 -12.63 -3.46
CA ASP A 28 19.96 -11.46 -3.88
C ASP A 28 20.71 -10.79 -2.72
N SER A 29 20.59 -11.33 -1.50
CA SER A 29 21.38 -10.91 -0.35
C SER A 29 22.87 -10.96 -0.68
N LYS A 30 23.58 -9.84 -0.45
CA LYS A 30 24.99 -9.71 -0.81
C LYS A 30 25.91 -10.64 -0.02
N ASN A 31 25.51 -11.08 1.18
CA ASN A 31 26.27 -12.04 1.98
C ASN A 31 25.36 -12.76 2.99
N ARG A 32 24.73 -13.86 2.57
CA ARG A 32 23.80 -14.63 3.43
C ARG A 32 24.48 -15.31 4.61
N GLU A 33 25.75 -15.70 4.48
CA GLU A 33 26.49 -16.34 5.57
C GLU A 33 26.76 -15.36 6.71
N TYR A 34 27.04 -14.09 6.38
CA TYR A 34 27.27 -13.05 7.37
C TYR A 34 25.98 -12.48 7.95
N TYR A 35 25.01 -12.13 7.10
CA TYR A 35 23.79 -11.43 7.54
C TYR A 35 22.63 -12.36 7.95
N GLY A 36 22.66 -13.62 7.54
CA GLY A 36 21.61 -14.59 7.85
C GLY A 36 20.28 -14.31 7.12
N SER A 37 19.18 -14.63 7.80
CA SER A 37 17.80 -14.51 7.28
C SER A 37 16.85 -14.07 8.40
N LEU A 38 17.04 -12.85 8.90
CA LEU A 38 16.45 -12.41 10.16
C LEU A 38 14.91 -12.50 10.15
N HIS A 39 14.26 -11.89 9.15
CA HIS A 39 12.80 -11.89 9.03
C HIS A 39 12.23 -13.31 8.97
N ASN A 40 12.76 -14.15 8.07
CA ASN A 40 12.30 -15.53 7.89
C ASN A 40 12.51 -16.40 9.13
N TRP A 41 13.66 -16.28 9.81
CA TRP A 41 13.88 -17.02 11.06
C TRP A 41 12.96 -16.55 12.18
N GLY A 42 12.60 -15.27 12.23
CA GLY A 42 11.58 -14.77 13.17
C GLY A 42 10.26 -15.51 13.03
N HIS A 43 9.78 -15.72 11.80
CA HIS A 43 8.59 -16.52 11.53
C HIS A 43 8.74 -17.97 12.05
N VAL A 44 9.83 -18.64 11.69
CA VAL A 44 10.07 -20.05 12.10
C VAL A 44 10.16 -20.18 13.62
N LEU A 45 10.88 -19.28 14.29
CA LEU A 45 11.07 -19.30 15.75
C LEU A 45 9.74 -19.07 16.48
N MET A 46 8.93 -18.11 16.02
CA MET A 46 7.63 -17.84 16.62
C MET A 46 6.64 -18.97 16.36
N ALA A 47 6.64 -19.56 15.16
CA ALA A 47 5.77 -20.67 14.80
C ALA A 47 6.07 -21.94 15.63
N ASN A 48 7.33 -22.20 15.95
CA ASN A 48 7.76 -23.41 16.66
C ASN A 48 7.94 -23.20 18.17
N VAL A 49 7.50 -22.07 18.74
CA VAL A 49 7.72 -21.74 20.16
C VAL A 49 7.16 -22.78 21.14
N VAL A 50 6.13 -23.54 20.75
CA VAL A 50 5.50 -24.59 21.56
C VAL A 50 6.33 -25.87 21.62
N ASP A 51 7.10 -26.19 20.57
CA ASP A 51 7.94 -27.38 20.49
C ASP A 51 9.26 -27.06 19.75
N PRO A 52 10.13 -26.22 20.33
CA PRO A 52 11.32 -25.71 19.66
C PRO A 52 12.33 -26.81 19.29
N ASP A 53 12.33 -27.92 20.03
CA ASP A 53 13.23 -29.07 19.82
C ASP A 53 12.56 -30.22 19.06
N GLY A 54 11.29 -30.07 18.66
CA GLY A 54 10.53 -31.11 17.93
C GLY A 54 10.25 -32.38 18.73
N LYS A 55 10.36 -32.34 20.07
CA LYS A 55 10.19 -33.51 20.95
C LYS A 55 8.75 -34.01 20.96
N TYR A 56 7.79 -33.09 20.85
CA TYR A 56 6.37 -33.38 20.90
C TYR A 56 5.76 -33.61 19.51
N GLN A 57 6.54 -33.36 18.44
CA GLN A 57 6.12 -33.49 17.04
C GLN A 57 4.85 -32.69 16.73
N THR A 58 4.73 -31.51 17.35
CA THR A 58 3.58 -30.63 17.08
C THR A 58 3.76 -29.88 15.77
N ASN A 59 2.66 -29.62 15.07
CA ASN A 59 2.70 -28.75 13.89
C ASN A 59 3.11 -27.31 14.30
N PRO A 60 3.80 -26.57 13.41
CA PRO A 60 4.05 -25.15 13.61
C PRO A 60 2.74 -24.34 13.75
N GLY A 61 2.83 -23.21 14.45
CA GLY A 61 1.76 -22.23 14.53
C GLY A 61 1.56 -21.43 13.23
N VAL A 62 0.57 -20.55 13.24
CA VAL A 62 0.15 -19.77 12.04
C VAL A 62 1.22 -18.84 11.47
N MET A 63 2.28 -18.53 12.22
CA MET A 63 3.41 -17.73 11.73
C MET A 63 4.22 -18.45 10.63
N ASP A 64 4.07 -19.75 10.44
CA ASP A 64 4.81 -20.52 9.42
C ASP A 64 4.26 -20.35 8.00
N ASP A 65 2.99 -19.95 7.84
CA ASP A 65 2.30 -19.87 6.55
C ASP A 65 1.82 -18.45 6.25
N THR A 66 2.17 -17.92 5.06
CA THR A 66 1.80 -16.57 4.60
C THR A 66 0.28 -16.38 4.51
N ALA A 67 -0.50 -17.45 4.28
CA ALA A 67 -1.96 -17.40 4.27
C ALA A 67 -2.60 -17.26 5.67
N THR A 68 -1.82 -17.49 6.75
CA THR A 68 -2.34 -17.49 8.12
C THR A 68 -1.60 -16.56 9.09
N SER A 69 -0.37 -16.16 8.77
CA SER A 69 0.50 -15.37 9.66
C SER A 69 -0.11 -14.04 10.09
N LEU A 70 -0.80 -13.33 9.18
CA LEU A 70 -1.51 -12.07 9.48
C LEU A 70 -2.62 -12.21 10.54
N ARG A 71 -3.04 -13.43 10.89
CA ARG A 71 -4.07 -13.68 11.90
C ARG A 71 -3.51 -13.63 13.33
N ASP A 72 -2.21 -13.78 13.50
CA ASP A 72 -1.57 -13.69 14.82
C ASP A 72 -1.15 -12.25 15.11
N PRO A 73 -1.58 -11.64 16.22
CA PRO A 73 -1.12 -10.32 16.63
C PRO A 73 0.41 -10.16 16.72
N ILE A 74 1.16 -11.24 16.91
CA ILE A 74 2.63 -11.20 16.93
C ILE A 74 3.23 -10.83 15.58
N PHE A 75 2.53 -11.10 14.47
CA PHE A 75 2.94 -10.70 13.12
C PHE A 75 3.25 -9.21 13.07
N TYR A 76 2.34 -8.38 13.58
CA TYR A 76 2.47 -6.93 13.51
C TYR A 76 3.60 -6.40 14.40
N ARG A 77 3.83 -7.03 15.55
CA ARG A 77 4.96 -6.68 16.43
C ARG A 77 6.30 -7.03 15.78
N TRP A 78 6.39 -8.21 15.17
CA TRP A 78 7.57 -8.66 14.45
C TRP A 78 7.87 -7.76 13.24
N HIS A 79 6.86 -7.50 12.41
CA HIS A 79 7.02 -6.66 11.23
C HIS A 79 7.29 -5.20 11.59
N ARG A 80 6.82 -4.70 12.75
CA ARG A 80 7.21 -3.37 13.23
C ARG A 80 8.68 -3.32 13.63
N PHE A 81 9.19 -4.36 14.30
CA PHE A 81 10.63 -4.49 14.58
C PHE A 81 11.46 -4.52 13.28
N ILE A 82 11.01 -5.26 12.27
CA ILE A 82 11.67 -5.30 10.96
C ILE A 82 11.60 -3.94 10.24
N ASP A 83 10.43 -3.28 10.23
CA ASP A 83 10.26 -1.91 9.70
C ASP A 83 11.20 -0.92 10.40
N ASP A 84 11.39 -1.03 11.72
CA ASP A 84 12.31 -0.16 12.45
C ASP A 84 13.76 -0.25 11.93
N LEU A 85 14.21 -1.43 11.45
CA LEU A 85 15.53 -1.57 10.82
C LEU A 85 15.62 -0.79 9.50
N PHE A 86 14.59 -0.85 8.66
CA PHE A 86 14.51 -0.03 7.45
C PHE A 86 14.46 1.46 7.78
N GLN A 87 13.85 1.81 8.90
CA GLN A 87 13.65 3.19 9.31
C GLN A 87 14.91 3.77 9.95
N GLU A 88 15.79 2.96 10.54
CA GLU A 88 17.16 3.37 10.87
C GLU A 88 17.96 3.76 9.62
N PHE A 89 17.77 3.05 8.49
CA PHE A 89 18.35 3.45 7.22
C PHE A 89 17.73 4.75 6.70
N LYS A 90 16.39 4.84 6.64
CA LYS A 90 15.69 6.04 6.17
C LYS A 90 16.02 7.28 7.00
N ARG A 91 16.25 7.15 8.31
CA ARG A 91 16.69 8.25 9.20
C ARG A 91 18.04 8.85 8.85
N LYS A 92 18.90 8.12 8.13
CA LYS A 92 20.19 8.64 7.65
C LYS A 92 20.06 9.45 6.35
N LEU A 93 18.92 9.35 5.67
CA LEU A 93 18.65 10.13 4.47
C LEU A 93 18.23 11.55 4.86
N LYS A 94 18.64 12.52 4.05
CA LYS A 94 18.25 13.92 4.27
C LYS A 94 16.74 14.09 4.02
N PRO A 95 16.03 14.86 4.86
CA PRO A 95 14.65 15.27 4.58
C PRO A 95 14.51 15.85 3.18
N TYR A 96 13.34 15.67 2.55
CA TYR A 96 13.10 16.25 1.24
C TYR A 96 13.14 17.78 1.29
N THR A 97 13.80 18.35 0.29
CA THR A 97 13.79 19.80 0.03
C THR A 97 12.48 20.22 -0.63
N LYS A 98 12.17 21.52 -0.60
CA LYS A 98 11.00 22.06 -1.29
C LYS A 98 11.01 21.72 -2.78
N ASP A 99 12.16 21.81 -3.43
CA ASP A 99 12.29 21.54 -4.87
C ASP A 99 11.96 20.08 -5.21
N GLN A 100 12.37 19.13 -4.36
CA GLN A 100 12.07 17.70 -4.55
C GLN A 100 10.58 17.36 -4.39
N LEU A 101 9.85 18.15 -3.60
CA LEU A 101 8.42 18.01 -3.33
C LEU A 101 7.56 18.82 -4.30
N SER A 102 8.08 19.94 -4.80
CA SER A 102 7.33 20.91 -5.58
C SER A 102 7.02 20.41 -6.99
N PHE A 103 5.85 20.80 -7.50
CA PHE A 103 5.50 20.71 -8.91
C PHE A 103 5.15 22.11 -9.42
N THR A 104 6.15 22.81 -9.94
CA THR A 104 6.01 24.23 -10.30
C THR A 104 4.89 24.46 -11.32
N GLY A 105 3.99 25.39 -11.00
CA GLY A 105 2.86 25.76 -11.85
C GLY A 105 1.62 24.88 -11.69
N VAL A 106 1.61 23.92 -10.76
CA VAL A 106 0.46 23.10 -10.41
C VAL A 106 0.05 23.39 -8.97
N GLU A 107 -1.21 23.75 -8.76
CA GLU A 107 -1.77 24.05 -7.44
C GLU A 107 -3.06 23.27 -7.21
N ILE A 108 -3.12 22.52 -6.11
CA ILE A 108 -4.34 21.87 -5.65
C ILE A 108 -5.14 22.88 -4.83
N LYS A 109 -6.27 23.33 -5.39
CA LYS A 109 -7.16 24.31 -4.74
C LYS A 109 -8.03 23.65 -3.69
N ASN A 110 -8.60 22.50 -4.03
CA ASN A 110 -9.53 21.80 -3.17
C ASN A 110 -9.50 20.29 -3.39
N VAL A 111 -9.83 19.55 -2.33
CA VAL A 111 -10.03 18.10 -2.36
C VAL A 111 -11.28 17.80 -1.56
N LYS A 112 -12.25 17.14 -2.18
CA LYS A 112 -13.48 16.66 -1.54
C LYS A 112 -13.65 15.17 -1.77
N VAL A 113 -14.32 14.51 -0.83
CA VAL A 113 -14.78 13.14 -0.99
C VAL A 113 -16.30 13.14 -1.12
N HIS A 114 -16.79 12.76 -2.31
CA HIS A 114 -18.20 12.55 -2.56
C HIS A 114 -18.58 11.12 -2.20
N ALA A 115 -19.27 10.97 -1.07
CA ALA A 115 -19.92 9.76 -0.61
C ALA A 115 -21.42 10.05 -0.39
N HIS A 116 -22.16 9.22 0.34
CA HIS A 116 -23.54 9.56 0.72
C HIS A 116 -23.61 10.89 1.49
N GLN A 117 -22.61 11.16 2.33
CA GLN A 117 -22.38 12.44 2.98
C GLN A 117 -20.99 12.98 2.57
N GLU A 118 -20.92 14.25 2.16
CA GLU A 118 -19.65 14.88 1.76
C GLU A 118 -18.61 14.77 2.89
N ASP A 119 -17.39 14.33 2.54
CA ASP A 119 -16.25 14.12 3.44
C ASP A 119 -16.45 13.12 4.58
N VAL A 120 -17.46 12.24 4.47
CA VAL A 120 -17.71 11.14 5.42
C VAL A 120 -17.81 9.81 4.66
N ILE A 121 -16.90 8.88 4.96
CA ILE A 121 -16.93 7.53 4.41
C ILE A 121 -17.55 6.58 5.43
N SER A 122 -18.65 5.93 5.06
CA SER A 122 -19.32 4.92 5.89
C SER A 122 -18.71 3.54 5.69
N THR A 123 -18.44 2.84 6.80
CA THR A 123 -18.03 1.43 6.80
C THR A 123 -19.07 0.58 7.54
N THR A 124 -19.17 -0.70 7.20
CA THR A 124 -20.06 -1.65 7.88
C THR A 124 -19.53 -3.08 7.77
N PHE A 125 -20.16 -4.04 8.44
CA PHE A 125 -19.89 -5.45 8.20
C PHE A 125 -20.89 -6.03 7.21
N VAL A 126 -20.38 -6.76 6.22
CA VAL A 126 -21.17 -7.45 5.22
C VAL A 126 -21.00 -8.96 5.38
N GLU A 127 -22.07 -9.71 5.20
CA GLU A 127 -22.03 -11.17 5.16
C GLU A 127 -21.65 -11.66 3.76
N ASP A 128 -20.74 -12.63 3.69
CA ASP A 128 -20.40 -13.33 2.45
C ASP A 128 -20.31 -14.85 2.67
N LEU A 129 -20.25 -15.60 1.57
CA LEU A 129 -20.25 -17.06 1.54
C LEU A 129 -19.01 -17.58 0.81
N LEU A 130 -18.14 -18.28 1.54
CA LEU A 130 -17.00 -19.00 0.97
C LEU A 130 -17.41 -20.43 0.63
N GLU A 131 -17.23 -20.84 -0.63
CA GLU A 131 -17.46 -22.22 -1.04
C GLU A 131 -16.26 -23.11 -0.72
N ILE A 132 -16.46 -24.12 0.13
CA ILE A 132 -15.43 -25.05 0.59
C ILE A 132 -15.56 -26.44 -0.04
N SER A 133 -16.45 -26.62 -1.01
CA SER A 133 -16.69 -27.90 -1.71
C SER A 133 -15.42 -28.51 -2.32
N ASN A 134 -14.47 -27.67 -2.72
CA ASN A 134 -13.19 -28.08 -3.32
C ASN A 134 -12.07 -28.24 -2.29
N ALA A 135 -12.28 -27.86 -1.03
CA ALA A 135 -11.30 -27.98 0.04
C ALA A 135 -11.40 -29.34 0.76
N PHE A 136 -12.60 -29.91 0.89
CA PHE A 136 -12.84 -31.16 1.61
C PHE A 136 -13.83 -32.06 0.85
N ASN A 137 -13.67 -33.38 1.01
CA ASN A 137 -14.67 -34.34 0.52
C ASN A 137 -15.81 -34.47 1.52
N PHE A 138 -16.98 -33.94 1.18
CA PHE A 138 -18.18 -34.00 2.01
C PHE A 138 -19.07 -35.23 1.79
N GLY A 139 -18.71 -36.13 0.87
CA GLY A 139 -19.52 -37.32 0.55
C GLY A 139 -20.93 -37.01 0.03
N ARG A 140 -21.15 -35.79 -0.47
CA ARG A 140 -22.44 -35.31 -0.99
C ARG A 140 -22.25 -34.50 -2.27
N THR A 141 -23.29 -34.45 -3.08
CA THR A 141 -23.38 -33.55 -4.24
C THR A 141 -23.89 -32.17 -3.81
N GLY A 142 -23.41 -31.12 -4.48
CA GLY A 142 -23.83 -29.73 -4.24
C GLY A 142 -22.81 -28.90 -3.46
N ALA A 143 -22.98 -27.57 -3.53
CA ALA A 143 -22.04 -26.63 -2.94
C ALA A 143 -22.12 -26.60 -1.41
N VAL A 144 -20.98 -26.71 -0.73
CA VAL A 144 -20.85 -26.49 0.71
C VAL A 144 -20.26 -25.10 0.92
N LYS A 145 -20.99 -24.24 1.63
CA LYS A 145 -20.59 -22.86 1.86
C LYS A 145 -20.52 -22.54 3.35
N VAL A 146 -19.53 -21.75 3.73
CA VAL A 146 -19.37 -21.18 5.07
C VAL A 146 -19.72 -19.70 5.00
N ARG A 147 -20.60 -19.26 5.89
CA ARG A 147 -20.90 -17.84 6.05
C ARG A 147 -19.84 -17.19 6.94
N TYR A 148 -19.34 -16.05 6.51
CA TYR A 148 -18.44 -15.21 7.27
C TYR A 148 -18.84 -13.73 7.11
N GLN A 149 -18.24 -12.87 7.92
CA GLN A 149 -18.41 -11.43 7.83
C GLN A 149 -17.06 -10.78 7.58
N HIS A 150 -17.05 -9.72 6.79
CA HIS A 150 -15.88 -8.86 6.61
C HIS A 150 -16.29 -7.39 6.67
N LEU A 151 -15.34 -6.52 6.99
CA LEU A 151 -15.52 -5.08 6.88
C LEU A 151 -15.74 -4.73 5.40
N ASP A 152 -16.55 -3.72 5.14
CA ASP A 152 -16.74 -3.12 3.82
C ASP A 152 -17.01 -1.63 3.97
N HIS A 153 -16.98 -0.89 2.86
CA HIS A 153 -17.25 0.54 2.83
C HIS A 153 -18.16 0.94 1.67
N GLU A 154 -18.84 2.08 1.82
CA GLU A 154 -19.59 2.64 0.70
C GLU A 154 -18.63 3.06 -0.45
N PRO A 155 -19.04 2.96 -1.73
CA PRO A 155 -18.28 3.55 -2.81
C PRO A 155 -18.24 5.08 -2.68
N PHE A 156 -17.09 5.68 -2.95
CA PHE A 156 -16.91 7.13 -2.91
C PHE A 156 -16.03 7.62 -4.07
N VAL A 157 -16.04 8.93 -4.32
CA VAL A 157 -15.30 9.57 -5.41
C VAL A 157 -14.48 10.73 -4.87
N TYR A 158 -13.19 10.78 -5.19
CA TYR A 158 -12.37 11.96 -4.96
C TYR A 158 -12.67 13.00 -6.04
N ASP A 159 -12.92 14.24 -5.63
CA ASP A 159 -13.02 15.41 -6.49
C ASP A 159 -11.90 16.38 -6.13
N ILE A 160 -10.92 16.47 -7.03
CA ILE A 160 -9.68 17.21 -6.82
C ILE A 160 -9.67 18.37 -7.81
N GLU A 161 -9.77 19.59 -7.30
CA GLU A 161 -9.69 20.81 -8.07
C GLU A 161 -8.23 21.26 -8.16
N VAL A 162 -7.69 21.32 -9.38
CA VAL A 162 -6.29 21.61 -9.66
C VAL A 162 -6.19 22.74 -10.67
N GLU A 163 -5.41 23.77 -10.35
CA GLU A 163 -5.07 24.83 -11.28
C GLU A 163 -3.67 24.61 -11.86
N ASN A 164 -3.59 24.50 -13.19
CA ASN A 164 -2.35 24.56 -13.93
C ASN A 164 -2.11 26.00 -14.38
N LEU A 165 -1.21 26.69 -13.69
CA LEU A 165 -0.81 28.08 -13.94
C LEU A 165 0.10 28.23 -15.17
N SER A 166 0.54 27.13 -15.78
CA SER A 166 1.37 27.16 -16.98
C SER A 166 0.54 27.23 -18.26
N ALA A 167 1.11 27.78 -19.33
CA ALA A 167 0.47 27.87 -20.63
C ALA A 167 0.49 26.54 -21.43
N ARG A 168 0.93 25.43 -20.83
CA ARG A 168 1.12 24.14 -21.50
C ARG A 168 0.42 23.02 -20.73
N LEU A 169 0.04 21.97 -21.45
CA LEU A 169 -0.38 20.70 -20.86
C LEU A 169 0.72 20.18 -19.94
N ARG A 170 0.35 19.79 -18.71
CA ARG A 170 1.25 19.10 -17.77
C ARG A 170 0.74 17.69 -17.53
N HIS A 171 1.67 16.74 -17.37
CA HIS A 171 1.34 15.40 -16.90
C HIS A 171 1.80 15.26 -15.46
N GLY A 172 0.92 14.76 -14.60
CA GLY A 172 1.22 14.54 -13.20
C GLY A 172 0.95 13.09 -12.77
N THR A 173 1.52 12.71 -11.64
CA THR A 173 1.14 11.52 -10.88
C THR A 173 0.39 12.00 -9.64
N CYS A 174 -0.89 11.69 -9.54
CA CYS A 174 -1.69 11.94 -8.35
C CYS A 174 -1.49 10.80 -7.36
N ARG A 175 -1.14 11.13 -6.12
CA ARG A 175 -0.88 10.20 -5.01
C ARG A 175 -1.79 10.56 -3.85
N ILE A 176 -2.52 9.59 -3.32
CA ILE A 176 -3.50 9.78 -2.26
C ILE A 176 -3.11 8.91 -1.07
N PHE A 177 -2.97 9.52 0.10
CA PHE A 177 -2.67 8.85 1.36
C PHE A 177 -3.66 9.22 2.45
N LEU A 178 -3.77 8.35 3.45
CA LEU A 178 -4.64 8.54 4.60
C LEU A 178 -3.91 8.23 5.91
N ALA A 179 -4.07 9.08 6.92
CA ALA A 179 -3.57 8.81 8.26
C ALA A 179 -4.51 9.37 9.33
N PRO A 180 -4.57 8.77 10.54
CA PRO A 180 -5.37 9.31 11.63
C PRO A 180 -4.88 10.71 12.03
N VAL A 181 -5.79 11.59 12.47
CA VAL A 181 -5.43 12.92 12.99
C VAL A 181 -4.86 12.84 14.41
N HIS A 182 -5.36 11.89 15.20
CA HIS A 182 -5.03 11.77 16.62
C HIS A 182 -4.57 10.35 16.98
N ASP A 183 -3.79 10.25 18.04
CA ASP A 183 -3.51 8.98 18.73
C ASP A 183 -4.71 8.51 19.58
N GLU A 184 -4.57 7.37 20.26
CA GLU A 184 -5.61 6.80 21.12
C GLU A 184 -5.93 7.66 22.36
N LEU A 185 -5.03 8.54 22.76
CA LEU A 185 -5.17 9.48 23.87
C LEU A 185 -5.68 10.87 23.42
N HIS A 186 -6.04 11.01 22.14
CA HIS A 186 -6.52 12.23 21.49
C HIS A 186 -5.46 13.34 21.34
N ASN A 187 -4.17 13.01 21.40
CA ASN A 187 -3.11 13.95 21.05
C ASN A 187 -3.01 14.08 19.53
N GLN A 188 -2.67 15.27 19.04
CA GLN A 188 -2.42 15.49 17.62
C GLN A 188 -1.09 14.85 17.21
N LEU A 189 -1.12 14.09 16.12
CA LEU A 189 0.06 13.43 15.57
C LEU A 189 0.91 14.43 14.77
N THR A 190 2.21 14.41 15.01
CA THR A 190 3.18 15.22 14.27
C THR A 190 3.41 14.66 12.86
N PRO A 191 3.90 15.49 11.91
CA PRO A 191 4.24 15.00 10.57
C PRO A 191 5.22 13.82 10.56
N GLU A 192 6.15 13.76 11.51
CA GLU A 192 7.12 12.66 11.67
C GLU A 192 6.43 11.34 12.08
N GLU A 193 5.47 11.41 13.01
CA GLU A 193 4.69 10.25 13.45
C GLU A 193 3.74 9.77 12.35
N LEU A 194 3.11 10.70 11.64
CA LEU A 194 2.21 10.41 10.52
C LEU A 194 2.90 9.58 9.42
N ARG A 195 4.22 9.73 9.21
CA ARG A 195 4.97 8.95 8.22
C ARG A 195 4.82 7.45 8.39
N ARG A 196 4.67 6.99 9.63
CA ARG A 196 4.52 5.58 9.98
C ARG A 196 3.08 5.07 9.89
N LEU A 197 2.12 5.97 9.66
CA LEU A 197 0.68 5.72 9.71
C LEU A 197 -0.05 6.08 8.40
N MET A 198 0.64 6.73 7.46
CA MET A 198 0.15 7.02 6.13
C MET A 198 -0.01 5.71 5.34
N ILE A 199 -1.25 5.31 5.10
CA ILE A 199 -1.58 4.25 4.16
C ILE A 199 -1.80 4.85 2.78
N GLU A 200 -1.33 4.17 1.74
CA GLU A 200 -1.61 4.56 0.36
C GLU A 200 -3.03 4.15 0.00
N LEU A 201 -3.80 5.08 -0.57
CA LEU A 201 -5.15 4.83 -1.08
C LEU A 201 -5.18 4.73 -2.60
N ASP A 202 -4.34 5.49 -3.30
CA ASP A 202 -4.26 5.44 -4.76
C ASP A 202 -3.03 6.17 -5.32
N ARG A 203 -2.61 5.77 -6.51
CA ARG A 203 -1.63 6.43 -7.37
C ARG A 203 -2.00 6.26 -8.84
N PHE A 204 -2.18 7.37 -9.55
CA PHE A 204 -2.59 7.35 -10.97
C PHE A 204 -2.08 8.56 -11.75
N ARG A 205 -2.00 8.41 -13.08
CA ARG A 205 -1.58 9.49 -13.98
C ARG A 205 -2.73 10.46 -14.23
N VAL A 206 -2.41 11.75 -14.27
CA VAL A 206 -3.34 12.84 -14.58
C VAL A 206 -2.78 13.73 -15.69
N GLU A 207 -3.67 14.26 -16.53
CA GLU A 207 -3.34 15.26 -17.55
C GLU A 207 -4.01 16.58 -17.18
N LEU A 208 -3.24 17.64 -17.06
CA LEU A 208 -3.68 18.94 -16.54
C LEU A 208 -3.60 19.99 -17.64
N GLN A 209 -4.75 20.36 -18.20
CA GLN A 209 -4.85 21.44 -19.17
C GLN A 209 -4.55 22.79 -18.50
N PRO A 210 -4.04 23.81 -19.22
CA PRO A 210 -3.91 25.17 -18.67
C PRO A 210 -5.22 25.68 -18.05
N GLY A 211 -5.14 26.25 -16.85
CA GLY A 211 -6.31 26.70 -16.07
C GLY A 211 -6.81 25.66 -15.07
N VAL A 212 -8.10 25.75 -14.71
CA VAL A 212 -8.74 24.90 -13.69
C VAL A 212 -9.14 23.54 -14.28
N ASN A 213 -8.80 22.47 -13.57
CA ASN A 213 -9.12 21.09 -13.89
C ASN A 213 -9.84 20.45 -12.71
N HIS A 214 -10.82 19.59 -13.00
CA HIS A 214 -11.50 18.75 -12.01
C HIS A 214 -11.16 17.30 -12.28
N ILE A 215 -10.50 16.65 -11.33
CA ILE A 215 -10.14 15.24 -11.43
C ILE A 215 -11.14 14.47 -10.57
N HIS A 216 -11.89 13.57 -11.22
CA HIS A 216 -12.79 12.65 -10.56
C HIS A 216 -12.19 11.24 -10.56
N ARG A 217 -12.01 10.66 -9.37
CA ARG A 217 -11.43 9.32 -9.21
C ARG A 217 -12.29 8.46 -8.29
N HIS A 218 -12.80 7.35 -8.81
CA HIS A 218 -13.61 6.43 -8.00
C HIS A 218 -12.73 5.56 -7.11
N SER A 219 -13.21 5.24 -5.90
CA SER A 219 -12.52 4.35 -4.96
C SER A 219 -12.22 2.96 -5.56
N ARG A 220 -13.12 2.47 -6.42
CA ARG A 220 -13.02 1.16 -7.10
C ARG A 220 -11.91 1.08 -8.14
N ASP A 221 -11.40 2.22 -8.60
CA ASP A 221 -10.31 2.25 -9.56
C ASP A 221 -8.94 2.29 -8.86
N SER A 222 -8.91 2.16 -7.53
CA SER A 222 -7.70 2.25 -6.73
C SER A 222 -6.61 1.30 -7.23
N SER A 223 -5.41 1.85 -7.41
CA SER A 223 -4.20 1.12 -7.77
C SER A 223 -3.60 0.27 -6.63
N VAL A 224 -4.18 0.30 -5.43
CA VAL A 224 -3.77 -0.58 -4.33
C VAL A 224 -4.62 -1.86 -4.27
N THR A 225 -5.85 -1.81 -4.78
CA THR A 225 -6.83 -2.90 -4.62
C THR A 225 -6.93 -3.79 -5.84
N ILE A 226 -7.35 -5.04 -5.64
CA ILE A 226 -7.71 -5.94 -6.73
C ILE A 226 -9.20 -5.78 -7.08
N SER A 227 -9.48 -5.50 -8.34
CA SER A 227 -10.84 -5.20 -8.84
C SER A 227 -11.80 -6.39 -8.72
N LYS A 228 -11.32 -7.61 -9.01
CA LYS A 228 -12.09 -8.85 -8.84
C LYS A 228 -11.19 -10.08 -8.74
N GLN A 229 -11.44 -10.94 -7.75
CA GLN A 229 -10.89 -12.30 -7.72
C GLN A 229 -11.90 -13.29 -8.32
N ALA A 230 -11.50 -13.99 -9.38
CA ALA A 230 -12.35 -14.99 -10.02
C ALA A 230 -12.58 -16.19 -9.11
N LYS A 231 -13.85 -16.62 -8.95
CA LYS A 231 -14.18 -17.83 -8.18
C LYS A 231 -13.82 -19.07 -8.97
N PHE A 232 -13.46 -20.17 -8.30
CA PHE A 232 -13.14 -21.43 -8.97
C PHE A 232 -14.26 -21.91 -9.91
N SER A 233 -15.52 -21.73 -9.52
CA SER A 233 -16.69 -22.05 -10.35
C SER A 233 -16.89 -21.13 -11.56
N GLU A 234 -16.37 -19.90 -11.53
CA GLU A 234 -16.32 -19.00 -12.69
C GLU A 234 -15.23 -19.46 -13.66
N LEU A 235 -14.04 -19.79 -13.13
CA LEU A 235 -12.92 -20.32 -13.91
C LEU A 235 -13.27 -21.62 -14.65
N LEU A 236 -13.96 -22.55 -13.99
CA LEU A 236 -14.46 -23.78 -14.61
C LEU A 236 -15.43 -23.52 -15.78
N LYS A 237 -16.11 -22.37 -15.79
CA LYS A 237 -17.02 -21.96 -16.87
C LYS A 237 -16.33 -21.12 -17.94
N GLY A 238 -15.01 -20.92 -17.85
CA GLY A 238 -14.25 -20.02 -18.72
C GLY A 238 -14.55 -18.54 -18.49
N GLN A 239 -15.14 -18.18 -17.35
CA GLN A 239 -15.39 -16.79 -16.97
C GLN A 239 -14.17 -16.25 -16.20
N GLY A 240 -13.62 -15.13 -16.66
CA GLY A 240 -12.39 -14.54 -16.12
C GLY A 240 -11.14 -14.80 -16.95
N THR A 241 -11.21 -15.56 -18.05
CA THR A 241 -10.13 -15.68 -19.04
C THR A 241 -10.32 -14.66 -20.15
N ALA A 242 -9.92 -13.40 -19.94
CA ALA A 242 -9.80 -12.46 -21.06
C ALA A 242 -8.43 -12.69 -21.74
N VAL A 243 -8.45 -13.15 -23.01
CA VAL A 243 -7.37 -13.31 -24.02
C VAL A 243 -6.10 -14.08 -23.61
N ASN A 244 -5.64 -14.00 -22.38
CA ASN A 244 -4.50 -14.71 -21.81
C ASN A 244 -4.96 -15.60 -20.65
N ALA A 245 -5.56 -16.75 -20.97
CA ALA A 245 -6.10 -17.72 -20.00
C ALA A 245 -5.09 -18.28 -18.96
N ASN A 246 -3.80 -17.93 -19.08
CA ASN A 246 -2.72 -18.31 -18.17
C ASN A 246 -2.25 -17.16 -17.26
N GLU A 247 -2.84 -15.96 -17.35
CA GLU A 247 -2.30 -14.75 -16.71
C GLU A 247 -3.25 -14.15 -15.67
N TYR A 248 -3.40 -14.87 -14.55
CA TYR A 248 -4.13 -14.39 -13.39
C TYR A 248 -3.19 -13.79 -12.36
N CYS A 249 -3.39 -12.52 -12.02
CA CYS A 249 -2.76 -11.91 -10.84
C CYS A 249 -3.81 -11.78 -9.75
N SER A 250 -3.60 -12.51 -8.65
CA SER A 250 -4.42 -12.43 -7.43
C SER A 250 -3.80 -11.52 -6.38
N CYS A 251 -2.66 -10.89 -6.69
CA CYS A 251 -2.04 -9.91 -5.81
C CYS A 251 -2.81 -8.60 -5.88
N GLY A 252 -3.15 -8.08 -4.71
CA GLY A 252 -3.74 -6.76 -4.51
C GLY A 252 -4.41 -6.70 -3.16
N TRP A 253 -4.54 -5.50 -2.61
CA TRP A 253 -5.26 -5.32 -1.36
C TRP A 253 -6.76 -5.61 -1.58
N PRO A 254 -7.46 -6.24 -0.62
CA PRO A 254 -8.90 -6.43 -0.76
C PRO A 254 -9.62 -5.06 -0.78
N ASP A 255 -10.47 -4.84 -1.79
CA ASP A 255 -11.21 -3.57 -1.97
C ASP A 255 -11.98 -3.16 -0.70
N HIS A 256 -12.66 -4.12 -0.07
CA HIS A 256 -13.43 -3.93 1.15
C HIS A 256 -12.60 -3.53 2.39
N LEU A 257 -11.26 -3.51 2.28
CA LEU A 257 -10.31 -3.04 3.29
C LEU A 257 -9.53 -1.78 2.85
N LEU A 258 -9.92 -1.11 1.75
CA LEU A 258 -9.23 0.09 1.25
C LEU A 258 -9.10 1.18 2.32
N VAL A 259 -10.13 1.35 3.15
CA VAL A 259 -10.12 2.31 4.26
C VAL A 259 -10.19 1.60 5.61
N PRO A 260 -9.60 2.19 6.68
CA PRO A 260 -9.75 1.68 8.04
C PRO A 260 -11.22 1.66 8.47
N LYS A 261 -11.55 0.87 9.48
CA LYS A 261 -12.91 0.79 10.04
C LYS A 261 -13.45 2.14 10.52
N GLY A 262 -12.62 2.98 11.15
CA GLY A 262 -13.09 4.16 11.87
C GLY A 262 -13.85 3.81 13.16
N ASN A 263 -14.78 4.67 13.57
CA ASN A 263 -15.63 4.44 14.75
C ASN A 263 -17.05 4.98 14.55
N ASP A 264 -17.95 4.68 15.47
CA ASP A 264 -19.37 5.06 15.45
C ASP A 264 -19.60 6.58 15.48
N ARG A 265 -18.62 7.37 15.95
CA ARG A 265 -18.69 8.83 16.04
C ARG A 265 -18.14 9.57 14.81
N GLY A 266 -17.57 8.84 13.85
CA GLY A 266 -16.83 9.42 12.73
C GLY A 266 -15.41 9.81 13.16
N MET A 267 -14.47 8.88 13.01
CA MET A 267 -13.06 9.10 13.34
C MET A 267 -12.41 10.04 12.31
N PRO A 268 -11.72 11.12 12.73
CA PRO A 268 -11.09 12.05 11.80
C PRO A 268 -9.78 11.49 11.23
N PHE A 269 -9.60 11.65 9.92
CA PHE A 269 -8.38 11.30 9.19
C PHE A 269 -7.90 12.48 8.34
N HIS A 270 -6.58 12.60 8.21
CA HIS A 270 -5.94 13.41 7.19
C HIS A 270 -5.96 12.65 5.86
N LEU A 271 -6.66 13.18 4.88
CA LEU A 271 -6.54 12.79 3.47
C LEU A 271 -5.49 13.70 2.82
N CYS A 272 -4.37 13.12 2.41
CA CYS A 272 -3.30 13.82 1.72
C CYS A 272 -3.36 13.52 0.24
N VAL A 273 -3.44 14.56 -0.59
CA VAL A 273 -3.32 14.47 -2.06
C VAL A 273 -2.07 15.22 -2.49
N ILE A 274 -1.26 14.56 -3.31
CA ILE A 274 -0.02 15.11 -3.86
C ILE A 274 0.01 14.86 -5.35
N ILE A 275 0.31 15.90 -6.13
CA ILE A 275 0.57 15.75 -7.56
C ILE A 275 2.04 16.02 -7.83
N THR A 276 2.75 15.00 -8.33
CA THR A 276 4.16 15.11 -8.76
C THR A 276 4.26 15.17 -10.27
N ASP A 277 5.36 15.70 -10.79
CA ASP A 277 5.60 15.77 -12.24
C ASP A 277 5.90 14.36 -12.78
N TYR A 278 5.03 13.89 -13.69
CA TYR A 278 5.10 12.54 -14.25
C TYR A 278 6.41 12.26 -15.00
N LEU A 279 7.06 13.27 -15.58
CA LEU A 279 8.31 13.08 -16.31
C LEU A 279 9.46 12.63 -15.39
N TYR A 280 9.44 13.04 -14.12
CA TYR A 280 10.43 12.59 -13.15
C TYR A 280 10.08 11.22 -12.55
N ASP A 281 8.81 10.85 -12.57
CA ASP A 281 8.29 9.61 -12.03
C ASP A 281 8.36 8.45 -13.04
N LEU A 282 8.35 8.73 -14.35
CA LEU A 282 8.35 7.73 -15.42
C LEU A 282 9.57 6.82 -15.39
N VAL A 283 9.33 5.51 -15.46
CA VAL A 283 10.34 4.45 -15.61
C VAL A 283 10.17 3.80 -16.99
N GLY A 284 11.05 4.12 -17.93
CA GLY A 284 11.03 3.55 -19.29
C GLY A 284 9.79 3.90 -20.12
N ASP A 285 9.77 3.49 -21.39
CA ASP A 285 8.59 3.54 -22.27
C ASP A 285 8.08 2.11 -22.42
N TYR A 286 7.15 1.71 -21.57
CA TYR A 286 6.54 0.38 -21.61
C TYR A 286 5.14 0.53 -22.21
N GLY A 287 4.92 -0.11 -23.35
CA GLY A 287 3.65 -0.09 -24.07
C GLY A 287 2.47 -0.44 -23.16
N TYR A 288 1.33 0.17 -23.44
CA TYR A 288 0.07 0.14 -22.69
C TYR A 288 -0.58 -1.25 -22.47
N ASP A 289 0.08 -2.33 -22.86
CA ASP A 289 -0.42 -3.72 -22.78
C ASP A 289 0.21 -4.52 -21.63
N THR A 290 0.66 -3.87 -20.56
CA THR A 290 1.22 -4.59 -19.41
C THR A 290 0.09 -5.24 -18.61
N PRO A 291 0.04 -6.58 -18.49
CA PRO A 291 -0.99 -7.26 -17.71
C PRO A 291 -0.78 -7.01 -16.21
N CYS A 292 -1.86 -7.16 -15.43
CA CYS A 292 -1.84 -7.10 -13.96
C CYS A 292 -1.42 -5.76 -13.34
N VAL A 293 -1.93 -4.66 -13.89
CA VAL A 293 -1.65 -3.30 -13.37
C VAL A 293 -2.72 -2.78 -12.41
N ASP A 294 -3.77 -3.56 -12.14
CA ASP A 294 -4.87 -3.18 -11.22
C ASP A 294 -4.36 -2.79 -9.83
N ALA A 295 -3.43 -3.56 -9.27
CA ALA A 295 -2.90 -3.37 -7.91
C ALA A 295 -1.41 -2.96 -7.90
N VAL A 296 -1.00 -2.16 -8.88
CA VAL A 296 0.42 -1.83 -9.14
C VAL A 296 1.16 -1.21 -7.96
N SER A 297 0.45 -0.53 -7.04
CA SER A 297 1.10 0.10 -5.89
C SER A 297 1.78 -0.88 -4.95
N TYR A 298 1.14 -2.01 -4.64
CA TYR A 298 1.69 -3.04 -3.75
C TYR A 298 2.24 -4.27 -4.48
N CYS A 299 1.79 -4.51 -5.71
CA CYS A 299 2.14 -5.73 -6.45
C CYS A 299 3.12 -5.49 -7.61
N GLY A 300 3.41 -4.23 -7.94
CA GLY A 300 4.16 -3.89 -9.13
C GLY A 300 3.43 -4.29 -10.41
N ALA A 301 4.17 -4.39 -11.50
CA ALA A 301 3.66 -4.78 -12.80
C ALA A 301 4.36 -6.05 -13.28
N LYS A 302 3.61 -6.98 -13.87
CA LYS A 302 4.17 -8.27 -14.31
C LYS A 302 5.23 -8.05 -15.39
N ASP A 303 6.37 -8.75 -15.24
CA ASP A 303 7.50 -8.74 -16.18
C ASP A 303 7.97 -7.33 -16.60
N SER A 304 7.77 -6.35 -15.71
CA SER A 304 8.04 -4.94 -15.95
C SER A 304 8.73 -4.32 -14.74
N LEU A 305 9.44 -3.22 -14.96
CA LEU A 305 9.95 -2.42 -13.84
C LEU A 305 8.78 -1.81 -13.07
N TYR A 306 8.98 -1.56 -11.78
CA TYR A 306 8.03 -0.81 -10.98
C TYR A 306 7.80 0.58 -11.63
N PRO A 307 6.55 0.95 -12.01
CA PRO A 307 6.30 2.06 -12.92
C PRO A 307 6.27 3.43 -12.23
N ASP A 308 7.14 3.61 -11.24
CA ASP A 308 7.34 4.85 -10.51
C ASP A 308 8.77 4.92 -9.98
N ARG A 309 9.52 5.94 -10.41
CA ARG A 309 10.92 6.16 -10.02
C ARG A 309 11.03 6.67 -8.58
N ARG A 310 9.97 7.26 -8.02
CA ARG A 310 9.99 7.73 -6.63
C ARG A 310 10.11 6.53 -5.68
N ALA A 311 10.71 6.75 -4.51
CA ALA A 311 10.73 5.73 -3.47
C ALA A 311 9.29 5.31 -3.12
N MET A 312 9.06 4.01 -2.91
CA MET A 312 7.77 3.53 -2.39
C MET A 312 7.46 4.24 -1.06
N GLY A 313 6.25 4.79 -0.94
CA GLY A 313 5.85 5.64 0.18
C GLY A 313 6.28 7.11 0.10
N PHE A 314 6.87 7.57 -1.01
CA PHE A 314 7.13 9.00 -1.23
C PHE A 314 5.84 9.83 -1.08
N PRO A 315 5.85 10.98 -0.37
CA PRO A 315 7.03 11.65 0.24
C PRO A 315 7.26 11.30 1.72
N PHE A 316 6.55 10.33 2.28
CA PHE A 316 6.57 10.00 3.71
C PHE A 316 7.69 9.03 4.11
N ASP A 317 8.47 8.53 3.15
CA ASP A 317 9.55 7.58 3.41
C ASP A 317 10.75 8.18 4.15
N ARG A 318 10.99 9.50 4.05
CA ARG A 318 12.11 10.21 4.69
C ARG A 318 11.66 11.00 5.93
N PRO A 319 12.55 11.29 6.90
CA PRO A 319 12.23 12.08 8.09
C PRO A 319 11.64 13.45 7.75
N ILE A 320 10.62 13.86 8.51
CA ILE A 320 9.98 15.18 8.46
C ILE A 320 10.08 15.81 9.86
N PRO A 321 11.29 16.25 10.26
CA PRO A 321 11.44 16.97 11.52
C PRO A 321 10.64 18.27 11.49
N GLU A 322 10.30 18.82 12.65
CA GLU A 322 9.51 20.06 12.78
C GLU A 322 10.11 21.22 11.95
N SER A 323 11.45 21.32 11.89
CA SER A 323 12.16 22.31 11.08
C SER A 323 11.89 22.21 9.57
N HIS A 324 11.45 21.05 9.08
CA HIS A 324 11.15 20.76 7.68
C HIS A 324 9.66 20.51 7.42
N ALA A 325 8.82 20.50 8.45
CA ALA A 325 7.37 20.30 8.29
C ALA A 325 6.75 21.33 7.31
N SER A 326 7.25 22.58 7.31
CA SER A 326 6.81 23.61 6.38
C SER A 326 7.11 23.30 4.90
N ASN A 327 8.03 22.39 4.60
CA ASN A 327 8.28 21.94 3.22
C ASN A 327 7.11 21.11 2.68
N MET A 328 6.30 20.49 3.54
CA MET A 328 5.10 19.76 3.12
C MET A 328 3.96 20.71 2.69
N HIS A 329 4.07 22.02 2.96
CA HIS A 329 3.16 23.04 2.46
C HIS A 329 3.59 23.52 1.07
N GLN A 330 3.46 22.66 0.06
CA GLN A 330 3.63 23.03 -1.34
C GLN A 330 2.27 23.23 -2.03
N PRO A 331 2.16 24.09 -3.06
CA PRO A 331 0.92 24.26 -3.82
C PRO A 331 0.34 22.96 -4.38
N ASN A 332 1.20 21.99 -4.73
CA ASN A 332 0.82 20.68 -5.27
C ASN A 332 0.59 19.60 -4.20
N ILE A 333 0.55 19.97 -2.91
CA ILE A 333 0.29 19.08 -1.77
C ILE A 333 -0.87 19.66 -0.96
N ARG A 334 -1.92 18.87 -0.74
CA ARG A 334 -3.08 19.28 0.06
C ARG A 334 -3.41 18.23 1.10
N PHE A 335 -3.61 18.69 2.34
CA PHE A 335 -4.21 17.90 3.41
C PHE A 335 -5.63 18.40 3.65
N THR A 336 -6.60 17.51 3.55
CA THR A 336 -8.00 17.74 3.92
C THR A 336 -8.37 16.78 5.06
N GLN A 337 -9.26 17.19 5.96
CA GLN A 337 -9.78 16.28 6.98
C GLN A 337 -11.09 15.66 6.52
N ILE A 338 -11.16 14.34 6.56
CA ILE A 338 -12.39 13.57 6.33
C ILE A 338 -12.72 12.78 7.59
N LYS A 339 -13.93 12.22 7.66
CA LYS A 339 -14.31 11.27 8.73
C LYS A 339 -14.59 9.90 8.15
N ILE A 340 -14.27 8.88 8.94
CA ILE A 340 -14.70 7.51 8.67
C ILE A 340 -15.61 7.06 9.80
N GLN A 341 -16.86 6.76 9.45
CA GLN A 341 -17.90 6.36 10.40
C GLN A 341 -18.29 4.91 10.20
N HIS A 342 -18.26 4.12 11.27
CA HIS A 342 -18.67 2.72 11.23
C HIS A 342 -20.12 2.56 11.70
N HIS A 343 -20.91 1.76 10.96
CA HIS A 343 -22.30 1.43 11.26
C HIS A 343 -22.50 -0.06 11.53
#